data_AF-A0A660U1P9-F1
#
_entry.id   AF-A0A660U1P9-F1
#
_cell.length_a   1.000
_cell.length_b   1.000
_cell.length_c   1.000
_cell.angle_alpha   90.00
_cell.angle_beta   90.00
_cell.angle_gamma   90.00
#
_symmetry.space_group_name_H-M   'P 1'
#
loop_
_entity.id
_entity.type
_entity.pdbx_description
1 polymer ?
#
loop_
_entity_poly.entity_id
_entity_poly.type
_entity_poly.pdbx_seq_one_letter_code
_entity_poly.pdbx_strand_id
1 'polypeptide(L)'
;MNIHYYLTVFPMEAMIASQLEPEAFGAYMAVGNRKGSAEMLTFFEVLESELGDSFDLDYARRRCVGHSDGRLKNSVYLSVYRALEKVPVDAFGALWLITKDGRSISLEQSAYTDPDSWEGNALYQELCPAHPLVVSALKPKHFAEYIVEDSTKVTMPAIFFAELTTPDFNGDSFTGNIGGYYDKMMEHLKYCIAELKDGKGKLTKVVDRSSSAVFNFQVIGRGLYIGASGGRLVFYPMLSREELKKNHYDWAKSASIF
;
A
#
# COMPACT_ATOMS: atom_id res chain seq x y z
N MET A 1 -19.18 18.26 -13.97
CA MET A 1 -18.81 17.89 -12.60
C MET A 1 -18.15 16.53 -12.70
N ASN A 2 -16.87 16.45 -12.38
CA ASN A 2 -16.13 15.19 -12.49
C ASN A 2 -16.29 14.41 -11.18
N ILE A 3 -16.57 13.11 -11.31
CA ILE A 3 -16.55 12.15 -10.21
C ILE A 3 -15.22 11.41 -10.33
N HIS A 4 -14.48 11.37 -9.24
CA HIS A 4 -13.25 10.61 -9.10
C HIS A 4 -13.56 9.36 -8.29
N TYR A 5 -12.86 8.27 -8.59
CA TYR A 5 -13.00 7.00 -7.89
C TYR A 5 -11.69 6.66 -7.22
N TYR A 6 -11.77 6.33 -5.93
CA TYR A 6 -10.62 6.03 -5.10
C TYR A 6 -10.81 4.69 -4.39
N LEU A 7 -9.79 3.83 -4.47
CA LEU A 7 -9.70 2.63 -3.65
C LEU A 7 -8.76 2.90 -2.48
N THR A 8 -9.29 3.08 -1.27
CA THR A 8 -8.45 3.07 -0.07
C THR A 8 -8.03 1.64 0.25
N VAL A 9 -6.78 1.45 0.65
CA VAL A 9 -6.21 0.12 0.96
C VAL A 9 -5.47 0.07 2.30
N PHE A 10 -5.21 1.21 2.93
CA PHE A 10 -4.65 1.26 4.27
C PHE A 10 -5.09 2.56 4.97
N PRO A 11 -5.50 2.53 6.26
CA PRO A 11 -5.64 1.36 7.12
C PRO A 11 -6.92 0.55 6.86
N MET A 12 -7.79 1.06 5.98
CA MET A 12 -9.06 0.41 5.64
C MET A 12 -9.24 0.26 4.14
N GLU A 13 -9.94 -0.80 3.76
CA GLU A 13 -10.33 -1.09 2.39
C GLU A 13 -11.69 -0.46 2.08
N ALA A 14 -11.76 0.39 1.04
CA ALA A 14 -13.04 0.90 0.53
C ALA A 14 -12.93 1.43 -0.90
N MET A 15 -13.97 1.20 -1.70
CA MET A 15 -14.17 1.86 -2.99
C MET A 15 -15.07 3.07 -2.79
N ILE A 16 -14.59 4.26 -3.15
CA ILE A 16 -15.23 5.53 -2.82
C ILE A 16 -15.30 6.41 -4.07
N ALA A 17 -16.48 6.97 -4.34
CA ALA A 17 -16.65 8.06 -5.30
C ALA A 17 -16.58 9.41 -4.59
N SER A 18 -15.92 10.39 -5.20
CA SER A 18 -15.74 11.75 -4.66
C SER A 18 -15.79 12.80 -5.76
N GLN A 19 -16.10 14.04 -5.41
CA GLN A 19 -15.88 15.20 -6.28
C GLN A 19 -14.60 15.96 -5.93
N LEU A 20 -13.85 15.49 -4.93
CA LEU A 20 -12.56 16.07 -4.56
C LEU A 20 -11.47 15.48 -5.44
N GLU A 21 -10.56 16.35 -5.87
CA GLU A 21 -9.26 15.95 -6.44
C GLU A 21 -8.43 15.16 -5.42
N PRO A 22 -7.45 14.34 -5.85
CA PRO A 22 -6.80 13.37 -4.99
C PRO A 22 -6.15 13.95 -3.73
N GLU A 23 -5.47 15.09 -3.82
CA GLU A 23 -4.86 15.73 -2.65
C GLU A 23 -5.91 16.19 -1.63
N ALA A 24 -7.01 16.78 -2.11
CA ALA A 24 -8.09 17.24 -1.25
C ALA A 24 -8.85 16.05 -0.62
N PHE A 25 -9.05 14.97 -1.38
CA PHE A 25 -9.62 13.73 -0.89
C PHE A 25 -8.74 13.10 0.20
N GLY A 26 -7.44 12.97 -0.07
CA GLY A 26 -6.47 12.41 0.88
C GLY A 26 -6.40 13.19 2.18
N ALA A 27 -6.28 14.53 2.09
CA ALA A 27 -6.30 15.39 3.26
C ALA A 27 -7.61 15.25 4.05
N TYR A 28 -8.76 15.28 3.38
CA TYR A 28 -10.08 15.09 4.00
C TYR A 28 -10.18 13.76 4.76
N MET A 29 -9.72 12.67 4.16
CA MET A 29 -9.79 11.34 4.75
C MET A 29 -8.82 11.17 5.93
N ALA A 30 -7.62 11.74 5.87
CA ALA A 30 -6.63 11.64 6.93
C ALA A 30 -7.00 12.45 8.19
N VAL A 31 -7.41 13.71 8.02
CA VAL A 31 -7.65 14.62 9.17
C VAL A 31 -9.12 14.73 9.57
N GLY A 32 -10.03 14.37 8.67
CA GLY A 32 -11.47 14.51 8.89
C GLY A 32 -11.95 15.98 8.90
N ASN A 33 -13.26 16.16 8.80
CA ASN A 33 -13.87 17.50 8.68
C ASN A 33 -13.65 18.42 9.90
N ARG A 34 -13.33 17.84 11.06
CA ARG A 34 -13.05 18.58 12.31
C ARG A 34 -11.57 18.54 12.73
N LYS A 35 -10.67 18.03 11.87
CA LYS A 35 -9.26 17.75 12.23
C LYS A 35 -9.13 16.85 13.47
N GLY A 36 -10.10 15.96 13.66
CA GLY A 36 -10.21 15.09 14.83
C GLY A 36 -9.62 13.71 14.62
N SER A 37 -9.37 13.30 13.38
CA SER A 37 -8.62 12.10 13.04
C SER A 37 -7.17 12.46 12.71
N ALA A 38 -6.27 11.51 12.88
CA ALA A 38 -4.86 11.63 12.56
C ALA A 38 -4.37 10.27 12.03
N GLU A 39 -4.86 9.91 10.85
CA GLU A 39 -4.63 8.61 10.24
C GLU A 39 -3.74 8.76 9.00
N MET A 40 -2.77 7.87 8.86
CA MET A 40 -2.10 7.71 7.57
C MET A 40 -3.08 7.04 6.63
N LEU A 41 -3.02 7.37 5.35
CA LEU A 41 -3.90 6.79 4.35
C LEU A 41 -3.09 6.38 3.12
N THR A 42 -3.46 5.27 2.51
CA THR A 42 -2.99 4.87 1.20
C THR A 42 -4.19 4.56 0.33
N PHE A 43 -4.25 5.16 -0.86
CA PHE A 43 -5.32 4.92 -1.81
C PHE A 43 -4.83 4.97 -3.25
N PHE A 44 -5.57 4.33 -4.15
CA PHE A 44 -5.37 4.43 -5.60
C PHE A 44 -6.41 5.35 -6.22
N GLU A 45 -6.00 6.12 -7.22
CA GLU A 45 -6.93 6.55 -8.26
C GLU A 45 -7.39 5.33 -9.07
N VAL A 46 -8.67 5.32 -9.45
CA VAL A 46 -9.28 4.22 -10.21
C VAL A 46 -9.97 4.76 -11.44
N LEU A 47 -9.60 4.24 -12.61
CA LEU A 47 -10.12 4.65 -13.91
C LEU A 47 -11.54 4.11 -14.11
N GLU A 48 -12.52 5.02 -14.20
CA GLU A 48 -13.93 4.67 -14.41
C GLU A 48 -14.15 3.81 -15.67
N SER A 49 -13.39 4.07 -16.74
CA SER A 49 -13.50 3.35 -18.02
C SER A 49 -13.19 1.86 -17.91
N GLU A 50 -12.39 1.47 -16.92
CA GLU A 50 -11.90 0.10 -16.74
C GLU A 50 -12.70 -0.66 -15.67
N LEU A 51 -13.60 0.01 -14.93
CA LEU A 51 -14.34 -0.60 -13.82
C LEU A 51 -15.43 -1.59 -14.26
N GLY A 52 -15.97 -1.43 -15.47
CA GLY A 52 -17.11 -2.24 -15.95
C GLY A 52 -18.25 -2.29 -14.92
N ASP A 53 -18.69 -3.51 -14.59
CA ASP A 53 -19.78 -3.77 -13.64
C ASP A 53 -19.28 -4.12 -12.22
N SER A 54 -18.01 -3.90 -11.92
CA SER A 54 -17.43 -4.24 -10.61
C SER A 54 -18.07 -3.49 -9.43
N PHE A 55 -18.65 -2.31 -9.69
CA PHE A 55 -19.32 -1.45 -8.71
C PHE A 55 -20.56 -0.76 -9.30
N ASP A 56 -21.52 -0.35 -8.46
CA ASP A 56 -22.71 0.39 -8.88
C ASP A 56 -22.37 1.87 -9.18
N LEU A 57 -21.84 2.12 -10.38
CA LEU A 57 -21.47 3.46 -10.84
C LEU A 57 -22.69 4.37 -11.05
N ASP A 58 -23.85 3.81 -11.33
CA ASP A 58 -25.09 4.60 -11.42
C ASP A 58 -25.52 5.13 -10.05
N TYR A 59 -25.36 4.34 -9.00
CA TYR A 59 -25.51 4.82 -7.63
C TYR A 59 -24.49 5.92 -7.31
N ALA A 60 -23.23 5.75 -7.71
CA ALA A 60 -22.20 6.78 -7.56
C ALA A 60 -22.62 8.09 -8.23
N ARG A 61 -23.05 8.05 -9.50
CA ARG A 61 -23.51 9.23 -10.25
C ARG A 61 -24.72 9.91 -9.62
N ARG A 62 -25.66 9.14 -9.07
CA ARG A 62 -26.84 9.69 -8.38
C ARG A 62 -26.51 10.32 -7.03
N ARG A 63 -25.52 9.79 -6.31
CA ARG A 63 -25.25 10.19 -4.91
C ARG A 63 -24.03 11.07 -4.72
N CYS A 64 -23.09 11.04 -5.67
CA CYS A 64 -21.89 11.87 -5.67
C CYS A 64 -22.18 13.24 -6.30
N VAL A 65 -23.17 13.92 -5.74
CA VAL A 65 -23.64 15.23 -6.20
C VAL A 65 -23.37 16.28 -5.14
N GLY A 66 -23.00 17.47 -5.59
CA GLY A 66 -22.71 18.61 -4.72
C GLY A 66 -23.90 18.96 -3.83
N HIS A 67 -23.57 19.55 -2.68
CA HIS A 67 -24.56 20.06 -1.75
C HIS A 67 -25.29 21.28 -2.35
N SER A 68 -26.51 21.54 -1.88
CA SER A 68 -27.31 22.69 -2.32
C SER A 68 -26.65 24.05 -2.03
N ASP A 69 -25.68 24.09 -1.12
CA ASP A 69 -24.88 25.27 -0.76
C ASP A 69 -23.63 25.44 -1.64
N GLY A 70 -23.46 24.63 -2.69
CA GLY A 70 -22.34 24.68 -3.62
C GLY A 70 -21.10 23.90 -3.18
N ARG A 71 -21.08 23.32 -1.97
CA ARG A 71 -19.96 22.46 -1.54
C ARG A 71 -19.93 21.16 -2.35
N LEU A 72 -18.73 20.73 -2.69
CA LEU A 72 -18.48 19.44 -3.34
C LEU A 72 -18.86 18.28 -2.41
N LYS A 73 -19.22 17.14 -3.00
CA LYS A 73 -19.39 15.90 -2.27
C LYS A 73 -18.03 15.28 -1.94
N ASN A 74 -17.74 15.13 -0.65
CA ASN A 74 -16.46 14.58 -0.22
C ASN A 74 -16.32 13.07 -0.45
N SER A 75 -17.38 12.29 -0.23
CA SER A 75 -17.32 10.83 -0.36
C SER A 75 -18.70 10.18 -0.49
N VAL A 76 -18.75 9.11 -1.28
CA VAL A 76 -19.84 8.14 -1.40
C VAL A 76 -19.19 6.76 -1.46
N TYR A 77 -19.46 5.92 -0.46
CA TYR A 77 -18.92 4.58 -0.40
C TYR A 77 -19.70 3.64 -1.33
N LEU A 78 -18.99 2.91 -2.18
CA LEU A 78 -19.53 1.89 -3.09
C LEU A 78 -19.24 0.48 -2.58
N SER A 79 -18.14 0.30 -1.84
CA SER A 79 -17.81 -0.93 -1.12
C SER A 79 -16.88 -0.62 0.05
N VAL A 80 -16.94 -1.44 1.10
CA VAL A 80 -16.04 -1.38 2.28
C VAL A 80 -15.37 -2.74 2.57
N TYR A 81 -15.52 -3.70 1.66
CA TYR A 81 -15.02 -5.06 1.81
C TYR A 81 -14.81 -5.70 0.44
N ARG A 82 -13.68 -6.41 0.28
CA ARG A 82 -13.31 -7.10 -0.98
C ARG A 82 -13.42 -6.15 -2.17
N ALA A 83 -13.00 -4.92 -1.97
CA ALA A 83 -12.99 -3.89 -3.00
C ALA A 83 -11.75 -4.06 -3.90
N LEU A 84 -10.58 -4.35 -3.33
CA LEU A 84 -9.32 -4.57 -4.05
C LEU A 84 -9.47 -5.66 -5.10
N GLU A 85 -10.02 -6.81 -4.73
CA GLU A 85 -10.20 -7.94 -5.67
C GLU A 85 -11.24 -7.70 -6.76
N LYS A 86 -12.10 -6.68 -6.62
CA LYS A 86 -13.09 -6.30 -7.63
C LYS A 86 -12.56 -5.28 -8.63
N VAL A 87 -11.48 -4.58 -8.31
CA VAL A 87 -10.88 -3.58 -9.21
C VAL A 87 -10.05 -4.31 -10.25
N PRO A 88 -10.36 -4.17 -11.55
CA PRO A 88 -9.54 -4.73 -12.62
C PRO A 88 -8.13 -4.13 -12.58
N VAL A 89 -7.11 -4.94 -12.88
CA VAL A 89 -5.71 -4.49 -12.79
C VAL A 89 -5.43 -3.26 -13.64
N ASP A 90 -6.06 -3.17 -14.82
CA ASP A 90 -5.87 -2.07 -15.76
C ASP A 90 -6.59 -0.78 -15.29
N ALA A 91 -7.46 -0.88 -14.28
CA ALA A 91 -8.18 0.25 -13.70
C ALA A 91 -7.33 1.03 -12.67
N PHE A 92 -6.23 0.48 -12.18
CA PHE A 92 -5.38 1.19 -11.23
C PHE A 92 -4.67 2.37 -11.92
N GLY A 93 -4.81 3.56 -11.33
CA GLY A 93 -4.08 4.77 -11.70
C GLY A 93 -2.89 5.03 -10.78
N ALA A 94 -2.68 6.28 -10.39
CA ALA A 94 -1.64 6.65 -9.43
C ALA A 94 -1.95 6.16 -8.01
N LEU A 95 -0.90 5.83 -7.26
CA LEU A 95 -0.97 5.48 -5.84
C LEU A 95 -0.64 6.70 -4.98
N TRP A 96 -1.45 6.99 -3.99
CA TRP A 96 -1.28 8.14 -3.10
C TRP A 96 -0.93 7.70 -1.68
N LEU A 97 0.13 8.32 -1.13
CA LEU A 97 0.58 8.12 0.26
C LEU A 97 0.36 9.38 1.10
N ILE A 98 -0.46 9.30 2.14
CA ILE A 98 -0.95 10.45 2.88
C ILE A 98 -0.53 10.33 4.34
N THR A 99 0.15 11.35 4.85
CA THR A 99 0.59 11.42 6.25
C THR A 99 -0.56 11.75 7.18
N LYS A 100 -0.39 11.51 8.49
CA LYS A 100 -1.42 11.76 9.52
C LYS A 100 -1.94 13.20 9.57
N ASP A 101 -1.16 14.14 9.07
CA ASP A 101 -1.51 15.56 8.99
C ASP A 101 -1.97 16.01 7.60
N GLY A 102 -2.23 15.06 6.70
CA GLY A 102 -2.91 15.29 5.42
C GLY A 102 -2.00 15.73 4.27
N ARG A 103 -0.67 15.61 4.38
CA ARG A 103 0.22 15.83 3.23
C ARG A 103 0.21 14.59 2.36
N SER A 104 0.25 14.79 1.05
CA SER A 104 0.21 13.71 0.06
C SER A 104 1.44 13.72 -0.85
N ILE A 105 1.80 12.54 -1.35
CA ILE A 105 2.56 12.35 -2.59
C ILE A 105 1.84 11.33 -3.46
N SER A 106 2.01 11.43 -4.77
CA SER A 106 1.63 10.40 -5.73
C SER A 106 2.85 9.58 -6.15
N LEU A 107 2.61 8.31 -6.44
CA LEU A 107 3.55 7.38 -7.07
C LEU A 107 2.90 6.87 -8.35
N GLU A 108 3.63 7.01 -9.45
CA GLU A 108 3.21 6.48 -10.75
C GLU A 108 3.61 5.01 -10.90
N GLN A 109 2.88 4.29 -11.76
CA GLN A 109 3.27 2.93 -12.11
C GLN A 109 4.60 2.93 -12.86
N SER A 110 5.39 1.88 -12.64
CA SER A 110 6.62 1.64 -13.39
C SER A 110 6.74 0.18 -13.79
N ALA A 111 7.50 -0.07 -14.84
CA ALA A 111 7.86 -1.42 -15.24
C ALA A 111 8.65 -2.09 -14.10
N TYR A 112 8.17 -3.26 -13.67
CA TYR A 112 8.86 -4.02 -12.64
C TYR A 112 10.15 -4.65 -13.17
N THR A 113 11.22 -4.49 -12.40
CA THR A 113 12.45 -5.27 -12.54
C THR A 113 12.77 -5.97 -11.22
N ASP A 114 13.36 -7.15 -11.33
CA ASP A 114 13.95 -7.82 -10.18
C ASP A 114 15.01 -6.92 -9.52
N PRO A 115 15.22 -7.01 -8.19
CA PRO A 115 16.35 -6.37 -7.54
C PRO A 115 17.68 -6.83 -8.17
N ASP A 116 18.61 -5.90 -8.36
CA ASP A 116 19.95 -6.18 -8.91
C ASP A 116 20.74 -7.16 -8.02
N SER A 117 20.54 -7.08 -6.70
CA SER A 117 21.08 -8.01 -5.71
C SER A 117 19.96 -8.67 -4.92
N TRP A 118 20.10 -9.97 -4.65
CA TRP A 118 19.14 -10.73 -3.85
C TRP A 118 19.88 -11.49 -2.75
N GLU A 119 19.67 -11.07 -1.49
CA GLU A 119 20.28 -11.68 -0.31
C GLU A 119 19.57 -12.97 0.15
N GLY A 120 18.74 -13.55 -0.72
CA GLY A 120 17.98 -14.76 -0.45
C GLY A 120 16.72 -14.53 0.38
N ASN A 121 16.42 -13.30 0.80
CA ASN A 121 15.18 -12.97 1.50
C ASN A 121 14.80 -11.48 1.35
N ALA A 122 13.51 -11.18 1.52
CA ALA A 122 12.96 -9.85 1.67
C ALA A 122 11.89 -9.83 2.77
N LEU A 123 11.55 -8.63 3.20
CA LEU A 123 10.50 -8.39 4.16
C LEU A 123 9.31 -7.70 3.48
N TYR A 124 8.13 -8.29 3.59
CA TYR A 124 6.89 -7.77 3.02
C TYR A 124 5.90 -7.45 4.12
N GLN A 125 5.42 -6.20 4.14
CA GLN A 125 4.22 -5.83 4.86
C GLN A 125 3.06 -5.95 3.88
N GLU A 126 2.21 -6.96 4.08
CA GLU A 126 0.93 -6.96 3.40
C GLU A 126 0.10 -5.80 3.96
N LEU A 127 -0.61 -5.08 3.10
CA LEU A 127 -1.35 -3.87 3.46
C LEU A 127 -2.83 -3.98 3.15
N CYS A 128 -3.25 -4.91 2.28
CA CYS A 128 -4.66 -5.22 2.07
C CYS A 128 -4.78 -6.59 1.39
N PRO A 129 -5.74 -7.44 1.77
CA PRO A 129 -6.67 -7.34 2.92
C PRO A 129 -6.17 -7.89 4.28
N ALA A 130 -5.10 -8.68 4.37
CA ALA A 130 -4.81 -9.48 5.58
C ALA A 130 -3.84 -8.84 6.59
N HIS A 131 -2.94 -7.98 6.12
CA HIS A 131 -1.98 -7.21 6.91
C HIS A 131 -0.85 -7.92 7.72
N PRO A 132 -0.39 -9.16 7.41
CA PRO A 132 0.78 -9.71 8.10
C PRO A 132 2.11 -9.04 7.67
N LEU A 133 3.10 -9.16 8.55
CA LEU A 133 4.52 -8.98 8.24
C LEU A 133 5.13 -10.34 7.91
N VAL A 134 5.77 -10.46 6.75
CA VAL A 134 6.24 -11.74 6.20
C VAL A 134 7.70 -11.62 5.77
N VAL A 135 8.55 -12.52 6.23
CA VAL A 135 9.85 -12.77 5.57
C VAL A 135 9.62 -13.77 4.45
N SER A 136 10.16 -13.49 3.28
CA SER A 136 9.99 -14.29 2.07
C SER A 136 11.33 -14.53 1.39
N ALA A 137 11.58 -15.75 0.93
CA ALA A 137 12.68 -16.09 0.03
C ALA A 137 12.37 -15.75 -1.44
N LEU A 138 11.12 -15.37 -1.73
CA LEU A 138 10.63 -14.98 -3.06
C LEU A 138 10.77 -13.48 -3.27
N LYS A 139 11.18 -13.10 -4.49
CA LYS A 139 11.16 -11.72 -4.98
C LYS A 139 9.72 -11.20 -5.12
N PRO A 140 9.48 -9.88 -5.21
CA PRO A 140 8.12 -9.31 -5.19
C PRO A 140 7.14 -9.94 -6.19
N LYS A 141 7.55 -10.16 -7.44
CA LYS A 141 6.70 -10.79 -8.45
C LYS A 141 6.29 -12.22 -8.05
N HIS A 142 7.27 -13.03 -7.68
CA HIS A 142 7.01 -14.42 -7.29
C HIS A 142 6.28 -14.53 -5.94
N PHE A 143 6.48 -13.58 -5.03
CA PHE A 143 5.71 -13.50 -3.79
C PHE A 143 4.23 -13.21 -4.09
N ALA A 144 3.96 -12.24 -4.97
CA ALA A 144 2.61 -11.94 -5.42
C ALA A 144 1.95 -13.16 -6.08
N GLU A 145 2.62 -13.79 -7.04
CA GLU A 145 2.17 -15.04 -7.69
C GLU A 145 1.87 -16.13 -6.65
N TYR A 146 2.79 -16.37 -5.71
CA TYR A 146 2.62 -17.38 -4.67
C TYR A 146 1.39 -17.17 -3.77
N ILE A 147 1.01 -15.91 -3.50
CA ILE A 147 -0.17 -15.58 -2.69
C ILE A 147 -1.47 -15.67 -3.50
N VAL A 148 -1.45 -15.25 -4.77
CA VAL A 148 -2.67 -15.13 -5.59
C VAL A 148 -2.98 -16.35 -6.46
N GLU A 149 -2.01 -17.25 -6.65
CA GLU A 149 -2.21 -18.51 -7.36
C GLU A 149 -2.87 -19.55 -6.46
N ASP A 150 -3.84 -20.30 -7.00
CA ASP A 150 -4.51 -21.44 -6.35
C ASP A 150 -3.59 -22.68 -6.19
N SER A 151 -2.27 -22.48 -6.23
CA SER A 151 -1.28 -23.53 -6.05
C SER A 151 -1.08 -23.87 -4.57
N THR A 152 -1.51 -22.98 -3.66
CA THR A 152 -1.47 -23.19 -2.21
C THR A 152 -2.88 -23.26 -1.60
N LYS A 153 -3.00 -23.74 -0.36
CA LYS A 153 -4.31 -23.84 0.35
C LYS A 153 -4.79 -22.53 0.96
N VAL A 154 -3.95 -21.49 0.97
CA VAL A 154 -4.22 -20.20 1.63
C VAL A 154 -3.87 -19.11 0.62
N THR A 155 -4.88 -18.68 -0.13
CA THR A 155 -4.72 -17.78 -1.27
C THR A 155 -5.68 -16.61 -1.17
N MET A 156 -5.34 -15.53 -1.87
CA MET A 156 -6.16 -14.32 -1.93
C MET A 156 -6.30 -13.88 -3.39
N PRO A 157 -7.49 -13.48 -3.87
CA PRO A 157 -7.65 -13.08 -5.28
C PRO A 157 -6.81 -11.86 -5.68
N ALA A 158 -6.54 -10.98 -4.72
CA ALA A 158 -5.65 -9.85 -4.87
C ALA A 158 -4.96 -9.52 -3.55
N ILE A 159 -3.78 -8.93 -3.65
CA ILE A 159 -2.97 -8.47 -2.53
C ILE A 159 -2.33 -7.12 -2.86
N PHE A 160 -2.33 -6.21 -1.89
CA PHE A 160 -1.49 -5.03 -1.91
C PHE A 160 -0.47 -5.12 -0.79
N PHE A 161 0.82 -4.93 -1.10
CA PHE A 161 1.91 -5.07 -0.13
C PHE A 161 3.06 -4.11 -0.42
N ALA A 162 3.82 -3.78 0.63
CA ALA A 162 5.05 -3.00 0.54
C ALA A 162 6.26 -3.89 0.79
N GLU A 163 7.32 -3.71 0.01
CA GLU A 163 8.65 -4.20 0.35
C GLU A 163 9.27 -3.26 1.39
N LEU A 164 9.75 -3.83 2.50
CA LEU A 164 10.37 -3.06 3.57
C LEU A 164 11.89 -3.10 3.49
N THR A 165 12.52 -2.01 3.92
CA THR A 165 13.96 -1.96 4.17
C THR A 165 14.31 -2.94 5.27
N THR A 166 15.12 -3.95 4.93
CA THR A 166 15.62 -4.92 5.90
C THR A 166 16.66 -4.24 6.80
N PRO A 167 16.52 -4.29 8.14
CA PRO A 167 17.51 -3.75 9.04
C PRO A 167 18.84 -4.48 8.87
N ASP A 168 19.94 -3.75 8.99
CA ASP A 168 21.23 -4.38 9.15
C ASP A 168 21.32 -4.95 10.56
N PHE A 169 21.27 -6.27 10.65
CA PHE A 169 21.32 -6.99 11.91
C PHE A 169 22.70 -6.97 12.57
N ASN A 170 23.75 -6.71 11.79
CA ASN A 170 25.14 -6.65 12.25
C ASN A 170 25.59 -5.20 12.50
N GLY A 171 24.90 -4.22 11.92
CA GLY A 171 25.18 -2.79 12.09
C GLY A 171 26.36 -2.28 11.26
N ASP A 172 26.72 -3.00 10.21
CA ASP A 172 27.87 -2.70 9.34
C ASP A 172 27.53 -1.68 8.22
N SER A 173 26.24 -1.43 7.99
CA SER A 173 25.69 -0.62 6.91
C SER A 173 24.56 0.30 7.39
N PHE A 174 24.43 1.43 6.71
CA PHE A 174 23.39 2.42 7.02
C PHE A 174 22.08 2.08 6.31
N THR A 175 21.04 1.75 7.08
CA THR A 175 19.70 1.39 6.58
C THR A 175 18.73 2.57 6.49
N GLY A 176 19.19 3.79 6.78
CA GLY A 176 18.30 4.96 6.84
C GLY A 176 17.49 5.03 8.13
N ASN A 177 16.41 5.82 8.12
CA ASN A 177 15.54 5.96 9.28
C ASN A 177 14.43 4.90 9.23
N ILE A 178 14.62 3.80 9.96
CA ILE A 178 13.61 2.76 10.16
C ILE A 178 12.75 3.02 11.42
N GLY A 179 13.09 4.06 12.20
CA GLY A 179 12.53 4.35 13.51
C GLY A 179 12.48 3.13 14.42
N GLY A 180 11.48 3.06 15.30
CA GLY A 180 11.28 1.95 16.23
C GLY A 180 10.40 0.81 15.68
N TYR A 181 10.19 0.72 14.36
CA TYR A 181 9.29 -0.28 13.76
C TYR A 181 9.68 -1.71 14.13
N TYR A 182 10.99 -1.98 14.19
CA TYR A 182 11.52 -3.33 14.44
C TYR A 182 11.83 -3.62 15.91
N ASP A 183 11.88 -2.61 16.79
CA ASP A 183 12.45 -2.70 18.15
C ASP A 183 11.89 -3.88 18.97
N LYS A 184 10.60 -4.17 18.81
CA LYS A 184 9.90 -5.22 19.56
C LYS A 184 9.96 -6.60 18.90
N MET A 185 10.43 -6.68 17.66
CA MET A 185 10.39 -7.89 16.84
C MET A 185 11.74 -8.30 16.25
N MET A 186 12.83 -7.57 16.54
CA MET A 186 14.18 -7.85 16.01
C MET A 186 14.63 -9.30 16.21
N GLU A 187 14.52 -9.84 17.42
CA GLU A 187 14.96 -11.22 17.71
C GLU A 187 14.07 -12.26 17.01
N HIS A 188 12.77 -11.99 16.92
CA HIS A 188 11.86 -12.88 16.19
C HIS A 188 12.09 -12.82 14.68
N LEU A 189 12.41 -11.64 14.15
CA LEU A 189 12.75 -11.44 12.74
C LEU A 189 14.03 -12.21 12.37
N LYS A 190 15.10 -12.10 13.17
CA LYS A 190 16.33 -12.91 12.99
C LYS A 190 16.04 -14.40 13.00
N TYR A 191 15.20 -14.87 13.94
CA TYR A 191 14.77 -16.26 13.99
C TYR A 191 14.03 -16.69 12.71
N CYS A 192 13.09 -15.88 12.22
CA CYS A 192 12.35 -16.18 10.99
C CYS A 192 13.25 -16.25 9.75
N ILE A 193 14.23 -15.33 9.65
CA ILE A 193 15.23 -15.33 8.57
C ILE A 193 16.09 -16.58 8.63
N ALA A 194 16.57 -16.97 9.83
CA ALA A 194 17.37 -18.17 10.02
C ALA A 194 16.57 -19.44 9.66
N GLU A 195 15.30 -19.52 10.05
CA GLU A 195 14.42 -20.67 9.75
C GLU A 195 14.18 -20.83 8.25
N LEU A 196 14.08 -19.73 7.50
CA LEU A 196 13.99 -19.76 6.02
C LEU A 196 15.30 -20.22 5.37
N LYS A 197 16.45 -19.79 5.90
CA LYS A 197 17.77 -20.19 5.38
C LYS A 197 18.10 -21.67 5.64
N ASP A 198 17.59 -22.27 6.72
CA ASP A 198 17.78 -23.70 7.07
C ASP A 198 17.11 -24.68 6.08
N GLY A 199 16.45 -24.18 5.03
CA GLY A 199 16.24 -24.96 3.79
C GLY A 199 15.18 -26.06 3.86
N LYS A 200 14.27 -26.04 4.83
CA LYS A 200 13.14 -27.01 4.94
C LYS A 200 12.04 -26.81 3.88
N GLY A 201 12.37 -26.23 2.73
CA GLY A 201 11.44 -25.97 1.62
C GLY A 201 10.38 -24.88 1.87
N LYS A 202 10.47 -24.14 2.99
CA LYS A 202 9.56 -23.02 3.26
C LYS A 202 9.98 -21.80 2.45
N LEU A 203 9.05 -21.22 1.70
CA LEU A 203 9.28 -20.01 0.90
C LEU A 203 8.98 -18.73 1.68
N THR A 204 8.05 -18.79 2.65
CA THR A 204 7.60 -17.64 3.43
C THR A 204 7.42 -17.98 4.91
N LYS A 205 7.53 -16.97 5.77
CA LYS A 205 7.31 -17.07 7.21
C LYS A 205 6.67 -15.77 7.73
N VAL A 206 5.51 -15.91 8.36
CA VAL A 206 4.86 -14.79 9.05
C VAL A 206 5.63 -14.46 10.33
N VAL A 207 6.07 -13.21 10.45
CA VAL A 207 6.75 -12.62 11.62
C VAL A 207 5.72 -12.06 12.59
N ASP A 208 4.74 -11.33 12.08
CA ASP A 208 3.65 -10.72 12.85
C ASP A 208 2.35 -10.82 12.05
N ARG A 209 1.25 -11.14 12.72
CA ARG A 209 -0.08 -11.26 12.12
C ARG A 209 -0.86 -9.95 12.15
N SER A 210 -0.39 -8.94 12.87
CA SER A 210 -1.10 -7.69 13.17
C SER A 210 -0.15 -6.49 13.27
N SER A 211 0.84 -6.40 12.39
CA SER A 211 1.85 -5.33 12.37
C SER A 211 1.34 -4.00 11.78
N SER A 212 0.13 -3.95 11.23
CA SER A 212 -0.43 -2.75 10.59
C SER A 212 -0.48 -1.54 11.51
N ALA A 213 -0.67 -1.73 12.82
CA ALA A 213 -0.73 -0.65 13.80
C ALA A 213 0.60 0.12 13.95
N VAL A 214 1.73 -0.50 13.60
CA VAL A 214 3.07 0.11 13.73
C VAL A 214 3.68 0.52 12.38
N PHE A 215 3.11 0.09 11.25
CA PHE A 215 3.60 0.43 9.91
C PHE A 215 3.65 1.94 9.65
N ASN A 216 4.71 2.40 8.99
CA ASN A 216 4.92 3.79 8.59
C ASN A 216 5.70 3.86 7.27
N PHE A 217 5.55 4.94 6.49
CA PHE A 217 6.16 5.06 5.16
C PHE A 217 7.69 5.06 5.18
N GLN A 218 8.33 5.44 6.29
CA GLN A 218 9.79 5.46 6.42
C GLN A 218 10.48 4.09 6.22
N VAL A 219 9.76 2.98 6.46
CA VAL A 219 10.32 1.63 6.30
C VAL A 219 10.09 1.05 4.91
N ILE A 220 9.40 1.75 4.01
CA ILE A 220 9.24 1.30 2.62
C ILE A 220 10.60 1.32 1.93
N GLY A 221 10.97 0.17 1.34
CA GLY A 221 12.18 -0.01 0.55
C GLY A 221 11.97 0.39 -0.91
N ARG A 222 12.01 -0.57 -1.83
CA ARG A 222 11.89 -0.31 -3.27
C ARG A 222 10.55 0.25 -3.70
N GLY A 223 9.46 -0.11 -3.01
CA GLY A 223 8.13 0.36 -3.37
C GLY A 223 7.01 -0.57 -2.93
N LEU A 224 5.86 -0.41 -3.59
CA LEU A 224 4.61 -1.09 -3.28
C LEU A 224 4.08 -1.82 -4.52
N TYR A 225 3.33 -2.88 -4.29
CA TYR A 225 2.98 -3.84 -5.31
C TYR A 225 1.53 -4.29 -5.18
N ILE A 226 0.85 -4.46 -6.31
CA ILE A 226 -0.43 -5.15 -6.41
C ILE A 226 -0.19 -6.48 -7.11
N GLY A 227 -0.52 -7.57 -6.44
CA GLY A 227 -0.68 -8.88 -7.07
C GLY A 227 -2.16 -9.16 -7.31
N ALA A 228 -2.52 -9.66 -8.48
CA ALA A 228 -3.88 -10.14 -8.77
C ALA A 228 -3.85 -11.49 -9.50
N SER A 229 -4.91 -12.29 -9.31
CA SER A 229 -5.08 -13.56 -10.03
C SER A 229 -4.87 -13.38 -11.55
N GLY A 230 -4.20 -14.35 -12.16
CA GLY A 230 -3.76 -14.25 -13.56
C GLY A 230 -2.30 -13.76 -13.73
N GLY A 231 -1.53 -13.68 -12.64
CA GLY A 231 -0.08 -13.44 -12.68
C GLY A 231 0.32 -12.00 -13.02
N ARG A 232 -0.61 -11.05 -12.88
CA ARG A 232 -0.34 -9.63 -13.15
C ARG A 232 0.19 -8.95 -11.89
N LEU A 233 1.28 -8.19 -12.05
CA LEU A 233 1.91 -7.39 -11.02
C LEU A 233 1.88 -5.92 -11.44
N VAL A 234 1.36 -5.05 -10.57
CA VAL A 234 1.50 -3.60 -10.70
C VAL A 234 2.53 -3.13 -9.69
N PHE A 235 3.46 -2.27 -10.11
CA PHE A 235 4.56 -1.80 -9.27
C PHE A 235 4.58 -0.27 -9.19
N TYR A 236 4.67 0.23 -7.95
CA TYR A 236 4.80 1.64 -7.62
C TYR A 236 6.14 1.86 -6.90
N PRO A 237 7.19 2.28 -7.64
CA PRO A 237 8.49 2.55 -7.03
C PRO A 237 8.39 3.68 -6.02
N MET A 238 9.09 3.53 -4.89
CA MET A 238 9.23 4.63 -3.94
C MET A 238 10.17 5.70 -4.54
N LEU A 239 9.85 6.98 -4.29
CA LEU A 239 10.71 8.08 -4.71
C LEU A 239 12.07 8.01 -4.01
N SER A 240 13.13 8.39 -4.73
CA SER A 240 14.47 8.43 -4.15
C SER A 240 14.55 9.47 -3.03
N ARG A 241 15.50 9.28 -2.10
CA ARG A 241 15.73 10.27 -1.03
C ARG A 241 16.11 11.65 -1.58
N GLU A 242 16.82 11.70 -2.71
CA GLU A 242 17.16 12.96 -3.38
C GLU A 242 15.91 13.67 -3.90
N GLU A 243 15.02 12.92 -4.55
CA GLU A 243 13.75 13.43 -5.07
C GLU A 243 12.84 13.92 -3.94
N LEU A 244 12.71 13.13 -2.88
CA LEU A 244 11.97 13.50 -1.69
C LEU A 244 12.52 14.77 -1.05
N LYS A 245 13.85 14.91 -0.95
CA LYS A 245 14.47 16.10 -0.35
C LYS A 245 14.31 17.34 -1.22
N LYS A 246 14.32 17.18 -2.54
CA LYS A 246 14.23 18.28 -3.50
C LYS A 246 12.80 18.79 -3.69
N ASN A 247 11.85 17.88 -3.86
CA ASN A 247 10.51 18.19 -4.34
C ASN A 247 9.38 17.84 -3.35
N HIS A 248 9.65 17.00 -2.33
CA HIS A 248 8.61 16.52 -1.40
C HIS A 248 9.06 16.58 0.08
N TYR A 249 9.88 17.57 0.44
CA TYR A 249 10.56 17.61 1.75
C TYR A 249 9.58 17.60 2.94
N ASP A 250 8.53 18.41 2.87
CA ASP A 250 7.56 18.53 3.96
C ASP A 250 6.75 17.24 4.17
N TRP A 251 6.42 16.54 3.08
CA TRP A 251 5.80 15.23 3.15
C TRP A 251 6.78 14.22 3.75
N ALA A 252 8.02 14.16 3.25
CA ALA A 252 9.02 13.20 3.70
C ALA A 252 9.35 13.36 5.19
N LYS A 253 9.39 14.60 5.68
CA LYS A 253 9.53 14.90 7.12
C LYS A 253 8.32 14.42 7.92
N SER A 254 7.09 14.67 7.45
CA SER A 254 5.87 14.19 8.13
C SER A 254 5.76 12.65 8.11
N ALA A 255 6.22 12.03 7.01
CA ALA A 255 6.37 10.58 6.84
C ALA A 255 7.56 9.98 7.61
N SER A 256 8.32 10.79 8.36
CA SER A 256 9.47 10.39 9.18
C SER A 256 10.64 9.76 8.38
N ILE A 257 10.77 10.07 7.09
CA ILE A 257 11.87 9.59 6.24
C ILE A 257 13.21 10.28 6.57
N PHE A 258 13.13 11.53 7.04
CA PHE A 258 14.25 12.40 7.42
C PHE A 258 14.20 12.81 8.89
#